data_AF-A0A821LDV2-F1
#
_entry.id   AF-A0A821LDV2-F1
#
_cell.length_a   1.000
_cell.length_b   1.000
_cell.length_c   1.000
_cell.angle_alpha   90.00
_cell.angle_beta   90.00
_cell.angle_gamma   90.00
#
_symmetry.space_group_name_H-M   'P 1'
#
loop_
_entity.id
_entity.type
_entity.pdbx_description
1 polymer ?
#
loop_
_entity_poly.entity_id
_entity_poly.type
_entity_poly.pdbx_seq_one_letter_code
_entity_poly.pdbx_strand_id
1 'polypeptide(L)'
;IDYGEDLDIDYLTGIYERIRAEEFRPDNDHVTQVAKFEQTLIGKKPSLVAPHRRLVCYCRLYEIYDLSKRERLTAHQREVFLFNDLLVITKISGKKRQQLQYQFRQAFRLSGMNLYLFETTRKT
;
A
#
# COMPACT_ATOMS: atom_id res chain seq x y z
N ILE A 1 13.76 -27.00 -32.03
CA ILE A 1 14.40 -26.76 -30.72
C ILE A 1 15.49 -27.82 -30.68
N ASP A 2 16.77 -27.44 -30.58
CA ASP A 2 17.94 -28.31 -30.90
C ASP A 2 18.00 -28.88 -32.33
N TYR A 3 18.03 -28.00 -33.34
CA TYR A 3 18.17 -28.38 -34.76
C TYR A 3 17.17 -29.41 -35.34
N GLY A 4 16.09 -29.73 -34.60
CA GLY A 4 15.07 -30.70 -35.02
C GLY A 4 15.19 -32.05 -34.30
N GLU A 5 16.21 -32.22 -33.47
CA GLU A 5 16.42 -33.39 -32.61
C GLU A 5 15.72 -33.22 -31.26
N ASP A 6 15.51 -34.34 -30.57
CA ASP A 6 14.96 -34.36 -29.23
C ASP A 6 16.02 -34.00 -28.18
N LEU A 7 15.61 -33.21 -27.18
CA LEU A 7 16.42 -32.96 -25.99
C LEU A 7 16.48 -34.21 -25.12
N ASP A 8 17.63 -34.45 -24.50
CA ASP A 8 17.83 -35.57 -23.57
C ASP A 8 16.75 -35.58 -22.46
N ILE A 9 16.04 -36.70 -22.38
CA ILE A 9 14.91 -36.91 -21.49
C ILE A 9 15.30 -36.81 -20.00
N ASP A 10 16.55 -37.12 -19.65
CA ASP A 10 17.03 -37.05 -18.28
C ASP A 10 17.18 -35.59 -17.84
N TYR A 11 17.59 -34.68 -18.74
CA TYR A 11 17.62 -33.25 -18.46
C TYR A 11 16.21 -32.69 -18.26
N LEU A 12 15.28 -33.04 -19.15
CA LEU A 12 13.89 -32.58 -19.07
C LEU A 12 13.21 -33.08 -17.79
N THR A 13 13.38 -34.36 -17.47
CA THR A 13 12.84 -34.99 -16.26
C THR A 13 13.45 -34.34 -15.01
N GLY A 14 14.76 -34.12 -14.99
CA GLY A 14 15.43 -33.46 -13.87
C GLY A 14 15.00 -32.00 -13.67
N ILE A 15 14.81 -31.23 -14.74
CA ILE A 15 14.28 -29.87 -14.67
C ILE A 15 12.84 -29.88 -14.14
N TYR A 16 12.00 -30.77 -14.67
CA TYR A 16 10.61 -30.92 -14.26
C TYR A 16 10.49 -31.24 -12.76
N GLU A 17 11.21 -32.25 -12.27
CA GLU A 17 11.13 -32.66 -10.87
C GLU A 17 11.65 -31.57 -9.91
N ARG A 18 12.67 -30.80 -10.30
CA ARG A 18 13.14 -29.65 -9.49
C ARG A 18 12.10 -28.54 -9.41
N ILE A 19 11.50 -28.14 -10.53
CA ILE A 19 10.47 -27.08 -10.57
C ILE A 19 9.19 -27.54 -9.85
N ARG A 20 8.85 -28.83 -9.97
CA ARG A 20 7.72 -29.44 -9.26
C ARG A 20 7.95 -29.46 -7.75
N ALA A 21 9.18 -29.77 -7.31
CA ALA A 21 9.54 -29.78 -5.90
C ALA A 21 9.58 -28.35 -5.31
N GLU A 22 10.10 -27.40 -6.08
CA GLU A 22 10.19 -26.00 -5.68
C GLU A 22 9.88 -25.06 -6.87
N GLU A 23 8.73 -24.42 -6.79
CA GLU A 23 8.32 -23.42 -7.78
C GLU A 23 9.24 -22.19 -7.71
N PHE A 24 9.64 -21.67 -8.87
CA PHE A 24 10.29 -20.38 -8.94
C PHE A 24 9.35 -19.27 -8.45
N ARG A 25 9.71 -18.65 -7.32
CA ARG A 25 8.94 -17.55 -6.74
C ARG A 25 9.73 -16.25 -6.83
N PRO A 26 9.12 -15.16 -7.32
CA PRO A 26 9.73 -13.85 -7.22
C PRO A 26 9.86 -13.48 -5.75
N ASP A 27 10.97 -12.85 -5.38
CA ASP A 27 11.16 -12.35 -4.02
C ASP A 27 10.30 -11.11 -3.75
N ASN A 28 10.10 -10.77 -2.49
CA ASN A 28 9.33 -9.61 -2.08
C ASN A 28 10.10 -8.32 -2.34
N ASP A 29 9.54 -7.46 -3.18
CA ASP A 29 10.06 -6.12 -3.46
C ASP A 29 9.16 -5.01 -2.88
N HIS A 30 9.44 -3.75 -3.21
CA HIS A 30 8.60 -2.63 -2.79
C HIS A 30 7.19 -2.71 -3.37
N VAL A 31 7.02 -3.24 -4.59
CA VAL A 31 5.71 -3.40 -5.24
C VAL A 31 4.86 -4.41 -4.47
N THR A 32 5.47 -5.50 -4.00
CA THR A 32 4.84 -6.52 -3.18
C THR A 32 4.34 -5.94 -1.86
N GLN A 33 5.08 -5.00 -1.26
CA GLN A 33 4.62 -4.28 -0.07
C GLN A 33 3.38 -3.42 -0.36
N VAL A 34 3.36 -2.71 -1.51
CA VAL A 34 2.19 -1.93 -1.94
C VAL A 34 0.99 -2.84 -2.19
N ALA A 35 1.19 -4.01 -2.81
CA ALA A 35 0.13 -4.99 -3.03
C ALA A 35 -0.44 -5.53 -1.71
N LYS A 36 0.42 -5.87 -0.75
CA LYS A 36 0.00 -6.28 0.61
C LYS A 36 -0.78 -5.17 1.31
N PHE A 37 -0.33 -3.93 1.22
CA PHE A 37 -1.06 -2.78 1.76
C PHE A 37 -2.43 -2.61 1.08
N GLU A 38 -2.50 -2.70 -0.24
CA GLU A 38 -3.74 -2.55 -0.99
C GLU A 38 -4.80 -3.59 -0.57
N GLN A 39 -4.40 -4.82 -0.23
CA GLN A 39 -5.29 -5.86 0.29
C GLN A 39 -5.88 -5.53 1.67
N THR A 40 -5.25 -4.64 2.45
CA THR A 40 -5.79 -4.16 3.74
C THR A 40 -6.82 -3.04 3.58
N LEU A 41 -6.96 -2.47 2.37
CA LEU A 41 -7.90 -1.41 2.09
C LEU A 41 -9.28 -1.95 1.74
N ILE A 42 -10.32 -1.41 2.37
CA ILE A 42 -11.72 -1.72 2.09
C ILE A 42 -12.45 -0.53 1.46
N GLY A 43 -13.49 -0.82 0.69
CA GLY A 43 -14.32 0.17 -0.02
C GLY A 43 -13.83 0.47 -1.44
N LYS A 44 -14.46 1.46 -2.08
CA LYS A 44 -14.11 1.89 -3.44
C LYS A 44 -12.76 2.61 -3.42
N LYS A 45 -11.75 2.00 -4.02
CA LYS A 45 -10.37 2.50 -4.10
C LYS A 45 -9.82 2.38 -5.53
N PRO A 46 -8.91 3.26 -5.96
CA PRO A 46 -8.16 3.06 -7.19
C PRO A 46 -7.15 1.90 -7.03
N SER A 47 -6.62 1.41 -8.15
CA SER A 47 -5.47 0.48 -8.10
C SER A 47 -4.22 1.23 -7.64
N LEU A 48 -3.65 0.78 -6.54
CA LEU A 48 -2.43 1.37 -5.96
C LEU A 48 -1.17 0.65 -6.40
N VAL A 49 -1.24 -0.58 -6.90
CA VAL A 49 -0.05 -1.32 -7.33
C VAL A 49 0.48 -0.76 -8.63
N ALA A 50 1.70 -0.23 -8.61
CA ALA A 50 2.42 0.23 -9.79
C ALA A 50 3.92 -0.04 -9.61
N PRO A 51 4.68 -0.38 -10.68
CA PRO A 51 6.10 -0.72 -10.56
C PRO A 51 6.98 0.36 -9.92
N HIS A 52 6.62 1.64 -10.11
CA HIS A 52 7.37 2.79 -9.58
C HIS A 52 6.89 3.24 -8.18
N ARG A 53 5.80 2.68 -7.64
CA ARG A 53 5.19 3.16 -6.41
C ARG A 53 5.78 2.47 -5.20
N ARG A 54 6.32 3.25 -4.27
CA ARG A 54 6.97 2.77 -3.05
C ARG A 54 6.39 3.49 -1.84
N LEU A 55 6.03 2.72 -0.80
CA LEU A 55 5.64 3.28 0.49
C LEU A 55 6.84 4.00 1.11
N VAL A 56 6.66 5.26 1.47
CA VAL A 56 7.68 6.13 2.06
C VAL A 56 7.49 6.20 3.57
N CYS A 57 6.27 6.54 4.03
CA CYS A 57 5.99 6.58 5.45
C CYS A 57 4.52 6.29 5.78
N TYR A 58 4.30 5.97 7.06
CA TYR A 58 2.99 5.84 7.67
C TYR A 58 2.93 6.77 8.88
N CYS A 59 1.84 7.50 9.02
CA CYS A 59 1.57 8.31 10.20
C CYS A 59 0.09 8.34 10.56
N ARG A 60 -0.18 8.56 11.84
CA ARG A 60 -1.52 8.80 12.37
C ARG A 60 -1.72 10.29 12.54
N LEU A 61 -2.71 10.84 11.84
CA LEU A 61 -3.06 12.25 11.89
C LEU A 61 -4.55 12.43 12.24
N TYR A 62 -4.95 13.65 12.56
CA TYR A 62 -6.34 14.01 12.87
C TYR A 62 -6.81 15.04 11.86
N GLU A 63 -7.84 14.70 11.09
CA GLU A 63 -8.39 15.58 10.05
C GLU A 63 -9.23 16.68 10.70
N ILE A 64 -8.89 17.94 10.45
CA ILE A 64 -9.61 19.10 10.97
C ILE A 64 -10.59 19.57 9.90
N TYR A 65 -11.90 19.49 10.17
CA TYR A 65 -12.93 19.95 9.23
C TYR A 65 -13.19 21.45 9.31
N ASP A 66 -13.13 22.02 10.53
CA ASP A 66 -13.46 23.41 10.79
C ASP A 66 -12.50 23.99 11.83
N LEU A 67 -11.63 24.90 11.38
CA LEU A 67 -10.63 25.56 12.23
C LEU A 67 -11.24 26.46 13.32
N SER A 68 -12.50 26.86 13.17
CA SER A 68 -13.18 27.71 14.15
C SER A 68 -13.79 26.92 15.32
N LYS A 69 -13.93 25.60 15.17
CA LYS A 69 -14.59 24.74 16.14
C LYS A 69 -13.59 23.91 16.93
N ARG A 70 -13.82 23.83 18.24
CA ARG A 70 -13.04 22.96 19.11
C ARG A 70 -13.60 21.54 19.08
N GLU A 71 -12.79 20.59 18.65
CA GLU A 71 -13.14 19.17 18.60
C GLU A 71 -12.34 18.37 19.64
N ARG A 72 -12.74 17.12 19.86
CA ARG A 72 -11.96 16.20 20.71
C ARG A 72 -10.62 15.91 20.04
N LEU A 73 -9.54 15.81 20.81
CA LEU A 73 -8.19 15.54 20.28
C LEU A 73 -8.08 14.22 19.49
N THR A 74 -9.00 13.28 19.70
CA THR A 74 -9.06 11.99 19.00
C THR A 74 -10.08 11.96 17.86
N ALA A 75 -10.81 13.06 17.66
CA ALA A 75 -11.81 13.16 16.60
C ALA A 75 -11.14 13.05 15.23
N HIS A 76 -11.83 12.40 14.30
CA HIS A 76 -11.41 12.30 12.91
C HIS A 76 -9.98 11.75 12.70
N GLN A 77 -9.55 10.82 13.56
CA GLN A 77 -8.30 10.08 13.36
C GLN A 77 -8.26 9.44 11.97
N ARG A 78 -7.12 9.58 11.30
CA ARG A 78 -6.78 9.00 10.00
C ARG A 78 -5.45 8.27 10.07
N GLU A 79 -5.38 7.19 9.32
CA GLU A 79 -4.13 6.49 9.04
C GLU A 79 -3.70 6.91 7.65
N VAL A 80 -2.60 7.64 7.58
CA VAL A 80 -2.09 8.30 6.39
C VAL A 80 -0.87 7.57 5.90
N PHE A 81 -0.89 7.18 4.63
CA PHE A 81 0.17 6.44 3.96
C PHE A 81 0.74 7.31 2.85
N LEU A 82 1.99 7.71 2.99
CA LEU A 82 2.71 8.48 1.99
C LEU A 82 3.48 7.51 1.10
N PHE A 83 3.17 7.54 -0.19
CA PHE A 83 3.97 6.95 -1.25
C PHE A 83 4.84 8.03 -1.88
N ASN A 84 5.78 7.64 -2.73
CA ASN A 84 6.63 8.58 -3.46
C ASN A 84 5.87 9.47 -4.46
N ASP A 85 4.67 9.10 -4.88
CA ASP A 85 3.84 9.85 -5.84
C ASP A 85 2.41 10.15 -5.36
N LEU A 86 1.97 9.53 -4.26
CA LEU A 86 0.61 9.61 -3.73
C LEU A 86 0.59 9.79 -2.21
N LEU A 87 -0.37 10.57 -1.71
CA LEU A 87 -0.79 10.59 -0.30
C LEU A 87 -2.14 9.88 -0.18
N VAL A 88 -2.20 8.78 0.56
CA VAL A 88 -3.42 8.00 0.78
C VAL A 88 -3.95 8.21 2.20
N ILE A 89 -5.21 8.61 2.31
CA ILE A 89 -5.90 8.84 3.58
C ILE A 89 -6.90 7.71 3.83
N THR A 90 -6.83 7.12 5.02
CA THR A 90 -7.72 6.02 5.42
C THR A 90 -8.24 6.20 6.85
N LYS A 91 -9.22 5.39 7.24
CA LYS A 91 -9.73 5.28 8.61
C LYS A 91 -9.64 3.81 9.05
N ILE A 92 -9.19 3.52 10.27
CA ILE A 92 -9.28 2.16 10.81
C ILE A 92 -10.74 1.70 10.80
N SER A 93 -11.01 0.56 10.17
CA SER A 93 -12.34 -0.06 10.16
C SER A 93 -12.45 -1.24 11.12
N GLY A 94 -11.34 -1.90 11.44
CA GLY A 94 -11.34 -3.05 12.34
C GLY A 94 -10.15 -3.97 12.10
N LYS A 95 -10.28 -5.23 12.52
CA LYS A 95 -9.30 -6.29 12.29
C LYS A 95 -9.98 -7.49 11.63
N LYS A 96 -9.33 -8.09 10.63
CA LYS A 96 -9.73 -9.35 10.01
C LYS A 96 -8.55 -10.30 10.07
N ARG A 97 -8.72 -11.49 10.67
CA ARG A 97 -7.63 -12.47 10.87
C ARG A 97 -6.37 -11.84 11.47
N GLN A 98 -6.54 -11.04 12.53
CA GLN A 98 -5.48 -10.29 13.23
C GLN A 98 -4.79 -9.15 12.44
N GLN A 99 -5.04 -9.02 11.13
CA GLN A 99 -4.56 -7.92 10.32
C GLN A 99 -5.51 -6.71 10.43
N LEU A 100 -4.96 -5.50 10.59
CA LEU A 100 -5.75 -4.26 10.55
C LEU A 100 -6.35 -4.07 9.14
N GLN A 101 -7.57 -3.56 9.11
CA GLN A 101 -8.29 -3.21 7.90
C GLN A 101 -8.58 -1.71 7.90
N TYR A 102 -8.34 -1.06 6.77
CA TYR A 102 -8.43 0.38 6.62
C TYR A 102 -9.52 0.73 5.60
N GLN A 103 -10.51 1.49 6.04
CA GLN A 103 -11.49 2.10 5.15
C GLN A 103 -10.79 3.18 4.31
N PHE A 104 -10.71 2.97 3.01
CA PHE A 104 -10.23 3.98 2.08
C PHE A 104 -11.13 5.21 2.15
N ARG A 105 -10.51 6.40 2.22
CA ARG A 105 -11.21 7.68 2.17
C ARG A 105 -10.86 8.42 0.89
N GLN A 106 -9.59 8.78 0.72
CA GLN A 106 -9.13 9.64 -0.36
C GLN A 106 -7.68 9.33 -0.73
N ALA A 107 -7.28 9.70 -1.94
CA ALA A 107 -5.90 9.67 -2.38
C ALA A 107 -5.60 10.93 -3.20
N PHE A 108 -4.44 11.54 -2.96
CA PHE A 108 -3.99 12.77 -3.61
C PHE A 108 -2.67 12.52 -4.31
N ARG A 109 -2.52 13.02 -5.54
CA ARG A 109 -1.21 13.06 -6.22
C ARG A 109 -0.35 14.12 -5.59
N LEU A 110 0.93 13.81 -5.39
CA LEU A 110 1.89 14.77 -4.82
C LEU A 110 2.31 15.84 -5.84
N SER A 111 2.16 15.55 -7.14
CA SER A 111 2.45 16.52 -8.20
C SER A 111 1.61 17.79 -8.03
N GLY A 112 2.29 18.93 -7.81
CA GLY A 112 1.64 20.23 -7.62
C GLY A 112 1.03 20.44 -6.22
N MET A 113 1.24 19.51 -5.28
CA MET A 113 0.77 19.68 -3.90
C MET A 113 1.68 20.65 -3.16
N ASN A 114 1.09 21.64 -2.48
CA ASN A 114 1.80 22.56 -1.59
C ASN A 114 1.52 22.19 -0.14
N LEU A 115 2.55 22.27 0.71
CA LEU A 115 2.44 22.00 2.14
C LEU A 115 2.69 23.29 2.92
N TYR A 116 1.77 23.59 3.84
CA TYR A 116 1.88 24.73 4.74
C TYR A 116 1.75 24.26 6.18
N LEU A 117 2.65 24.73 7.04
CA LEU A 117 2.48 24.60 8.47
C LEU A 117 1.65 25.78 8.98
N PHE A 118 0.70 25.51 9.87
CA PHE A 118 -0.06 26.55 10.55
C PHE A 118 -0.28 26.18 12.01
N GLU A 119 -0.52 27.20 12.83
CA GLU A 119 -0.95 27.06 14.22
C GLU A 119 -2.08 28.06 14.46
N THR A 120 -3.07 27.67 15.26
CA THR A 120 -4.18 28.55 15.66
C THR A 120 -3.96 29.02 17.09
N THR A 121 -4.04 30.33 17.35
CA THR A 121 -4.01 30.88 18.70
C THR A 121 -5.18 30.34 19.51
N ARG A 122 -4.89 29.64 20.62
CA ARG A 122 -5.92 29.19 21.57
C ARG A 122 -6.60 30.43 22.16
N LYS A 123 -7.89 30.64 21.86
CA LYS A 123 -8.72 31.51 22.69
C LYS A 123 -8.89 30.81 24.04
N THR A 124 -8.22 31.34 25.07
CA THR A 124 -8.45 31.02 26.49
C THR A 124 -9.89 31.29 26.88
#